data_AF-A0A2E2CB72-F1
#
_entry.id   AF-A0A2E2CB72-F1
#
_cell.length_a   1.000
_cell.length_b   1.000
_cell.length_c   1.000
_cell.angle_alpha   90.00
_cell.angle_beta   90.00
_cell.angle_gamma   90.00
#
_symmetry.space_group_name_H-M   'P 1'
#
loop_
_entity.id
_entity.type
_entity.pdbx_description
1 polymer ?
#
loop_
_entity_poly.entity_id
_entity_poly.type
_entity_poly.pdbx_seq_one_letter_code
_entity_poly.pdbx_strand_id
1 'polypeptide(L)'
;MFPHIHRYSIYLHGILLVFPGALLAQDRSSQSQVKSRKVASQPQQAHLALLKGRRWLEQQQARHGSWQSRTYAGFEGKVATSALVMSALVEVTPATADQELTIRPGLAFLNSKFSQKPLWKSVEAESNYPLYSLSLMLMTLNQIQSDTTAAQLLRDSLSQELLRQQTIIQPDRVSAGAVAGGWKPGSELFSQRSAVSPANVSVTYHALEALSGARRLPLQNRNAALDYLQHIQIPTGAAGAGGFVFTLMPDHPLNKAGSKRNQAGQQYGVPYLSATCDGISAMLACDVTSDDQRIQSALAALPHLSHSRLAEITLNTEGSYQKLDALYFYEAAATARVWQQMRNREVPNQFLNSRRHQILQTLIETQHADGHWENPLPWMMEDDPLIATTFALQALHRCRTPIDSK
;
A
#
# COMPACT_ATOMS: atom_id res chain seq x y z
N MET A 1 -24.96 33.26 32.50
CA MET A 1 -24.89 33.49 33.96
C MET A 1 -23.72 32.67 34.46
N PHE A 2 -22.68 33.35 35.00
CA PHE A 2 -21.41 32.81 35.55
C PHE A 2 -20.35 32.26 34.55
N PRO A 3 -19.03 32.46 34.82
CA PRO A 3 -18.32 33.69 34.44
C PRO A 3 -16.96 33.48 33.73
N HIS A 4 -16.36 34.63 33.39
CA HIS A 4 -15.01 34.93 32.90
C HIS A 4 -13.81 34.25 33.59
N ILE A 5 -12.64 34.44 32.92
CA ILE A 5 -11.24 34.62 33.41
C ILE A 5 -10.33 33.47 32.88
N HIS A 6 -9.18 33.64 32.19
CA HIS A 6 -8.11 34.64 32.20
C HIS A 6 -7.53 34.93 30.79
N ARG A 7 -7.21 36.20 30.52
CA ARG A 7 -6.29 36.67 29.47
C ARG A 7 -4.86 36.61 29.99
N TYR A 8 -3.91 36.10 29.20
CA TYR A 8 -2.48 36.36 29.39
C TYR A 8 -2.01 37.39 28.35
N SER A 9 -1.57 38.53 28.87
CA SER A 9 -0.89 39.60 28.15
C SER A 9 0.61 39.39 28.39
N ILE A 10 1.40 39.21 27.33
CA ILE A 10 2.86 39.20 27.41
C ILE A 10 3.34 40.57 26.94
N TYR A 11 3.99 41.27 27.85
CA TYR A 11 4.59 42.58 27.65
C TYR A 11 5.84 42.49 26.77
N LEU A 12 5.83 43.33 25.74
CA LEU A 12 6.98 43.77 24.97
C LEU A 12 7.91 44.59 25.90
N HIS A 13 9.19 44.23 26.03
CA HIS A 13 10.23 45.16 26.48
C HIS A 13 11.42 45.04 25.54
N GLY A 14 11.62 46.09 24.75
CA GLY A 14 12.83 46.29 23.96
C GLY A 14 13.95 46.87 24.83
N ILE A 15 15.18 46.48 24.52
CA ILE A 15 16.37 47.26 24.86
C ILE A 15 17.24 47.31 23.60
N LEU A 16 17.16 48.45 22.91
CA LEU A 16 18.17 48.93 21.97
C LEU A 16 19.32 49.52 22.80
N LEU A 17 20.54 49.01 22.61
CA LEU A 17 21.76 49.70 23.04
C LEU A 17 22.66 49.86 21.82
N VAL A 18 22.75 51.11 21.37
CA VAL A 18 23.71 51.62 20.39
C VAL A 18 24.89 52.19 21.18
N PHE A 19 26.11 51.75 20.88
CA PHE A 19 27.33 52.47 21.23
C PHE A 19 28.22 52.61 19.99
N PRO A 20 28.74 53.80 19.68
CA PRO A 20 29.69 54.02 18.59
C PRO A 20 31.13 53.82 19.11
N GLY A 21 31.98 53.19 18.31
CA GLY A 21 33.39 53.03 18.66
C GLY A 21 34.18 52.39 17.55
N ALA A 22 34.68 53.21 16.62
CA ALA A 22 35.70 52.81 15.68
C ALA A 22 37.02 52.56 16.43
N LEU A 23 37.60 51.37 16.27
CA LEU A 23 39.02 51.13 16.52
C LEU A 23 39.50 50.00 15.61
N LEU A 24 40.45 50.39 14.75
CA LEU A 24 41.23 49.57 13.84
C LEU A 24 42.03 48.53 14.62
N ALA A 25 41.87 47.25 14.30
CA ALA A 25 42.87 46.24 14.62
C ALA A 25 42.71 44.99 13.74
N GLN A 26 43.58 44.93 12.72
CA GLN A 26 44.20 43.74 12.14
C GLN A 26 43.31 42.52 11.88
N ASP A 27 42.96 42.43 10.60
CA ASP A 27 42.68 41.23 9.83
C ASP A 27 43.63 40.07 10.19
N ARG A 28 43.12 39.13 10.98
CA ARG A 28 43.60 37.74 11.01
C ARG A 28 42.43 36.87 10.59
N SER A 29 42.33 36.68 9.28
CA SER A 29 41.49 35.68 8.64
C SER A 29 41.79 34.28 9.18
N SER A 30 41.13 33.89 10.26
CA SER A 30 40.89 32.48 10.56
C SER A 30 39.88 31.99 9.53
N GLN A 31 40.37 31.41 8.44
CA GLN A 31 39.56 30.63 7.51
C GLN A 31 38.93 29.47 8.30
N SER A 32 37.75 29.69 8.88
CA SER A 32 36.87 28.60 9.26
C SER A 32 36.42 27.96 7.95
N GLN A 33 37.08 26.88 7.56
CA GLN A 33 36.53 25.96 6.56
C GLN A 33 35.22 25.41 7.13
N VAL A 34 34.13 26.12 6.88
CA VAL A 34 32.79 25.56 6.88
C VAL A 34 32.82 24.54 5.74
N LYS A 35 33.17 23.29 6.06
CA LYS A 35 32.99 22.15 5.15
C LYS A 35 31.51 22.19 4.77
N SER A 36 31.20 22.68 3.57
CA SER A 36 29.83 22.65 3.06
C SER A 36 29.42 21.18 3.04
N ARG A 37 28.54 20.80 3.96
CA ARG A 37 27.98 19.45 3.99
C ARG A 37 27.26 19.29 2.65
N LYS A 38 27.81 18.48 1.73
CA LYS A 38 27.14 18.16 0.47
C LYS A 38 25.75 17.63 0.83
N VAL A 39 24.71 18.34 0.41
CA VAL A 39 23.32 17.88 0.52
C VAL A 39 23.23 16.58 -0.27
N ALA A 40 22.75 15.51 0.38
CA ALA A 40 22.62 14.21 -0.28
C ALA A 40 21.69 14.33 -1.49
N SER A 41 21.98 13.60 -2.58
CA SER A 41 21.08 13.58 -3.76
C SER A 41 19.75 12.90 -3.42
N GLN A 42 18.67 13.16 -4.19
CA GLN A 42 17.37 12.52 -3.95
C GLN A 42 17.46 10.97 -3.91
N PRO A 43 18.22 10.28 -4.80
CA PRO A 43 18.43 8.83 -4.69
C PRO A 43 19.12 8.41 -3.38
N GLN A 44 20.11 9.18 -2.91
CA GLN A 44 20.78 8.92 -1.64
C GLN A 44 19.84 9.12 -0.45
N GLN A 45 19.04 10.19 -0.47
CA GLN A 45 18.04 10.46 0.58
C GLN A 45 16.97 9.35 0.61
N ALA A 46 16.47 8.92 -0.54
CA ALA A 46 15.51 7.81 -0.64
C ALA A 46 16.11 6.50 -0.12
N HIS A 47 17.38 6.22 -0.43
CA HIS A 47 18.08 5.04 0.10
C HIS A 47 18.23 5.09 1.63
N LEU A 48 18.61 6.25 2.18
CA LEU A 48 18.71 6.44 3.63
C LEU A 48 17.34 6.31 4.31
N ALA A 49 16.28 6.86 3.71
CA ALA A 49 14.92 6.72 4.23
C ALA A 49 14.47 5.26 4.26
N LEU A 50 14.75 4.50 3.19
CA LEU A 50 14.47 3.06 3.12
C LEU A 50 15.19 2.29 4.24
N LEU A 51 16.48 2.55 4.45
CA LEU A 51 17.26 1.87 5.50
C LEU A 51 16.73 2.19 6.91
N LYS A 52 16.38 3.45 7.18
CA LYS A 52 15.79 3.87 8.46
C LYS A 52 14.45 3.19 8.72
N GLY A 53 13.54 3.21 7.75
CA GLY A 53 12.24 2.57 7.90
C GLY A 53 12.33 1.05 8.04
N ARG A 54 13.24 0.41 7.30
CA ARG A 54 13.50 -1.03 7.46
C ARG A 54 13.97 -1.35 8.88
N ARG A 55 14.96 -0.60 9.37
CA ARG A 55 15.46 -0.75 10.74
C ARG A 55 14.36 -0.53 11.78
N TRP A 56 13.49 0.44 11.56
CA TRP A 56 12.35 0.68 12.46
C TRP A 56 11.42 -0.53 12.51
N LEU A 57 11.04 -1.13 11.36
CA LEU A 57 10.23 -2.36 11.33
C LEU A 57 10.94 -3.55 11.99
N GLU A 58 12.23 -3.75 11.74
CA GLU A 58 13.03 -4.79 12.40
C GLU A 58 12.96 -4.66 13.93
N GLN A 59 13.04 -3.43 14.45
CA GLN A 59 12.93 -3.15 15.88
C GLN A 59 11.53 -3.36 16.47
N GLN A 60 10.49 -3.36 15.64
CA GLN A 60 9.12 -3.67 16.08
C GLN A 60 8.84 -5.18 16.17
N GLN A 61 9.75 -6.04 15.71
CA GLN A 61 9.54 -7.48 15.74
C GLN A 61 9.56 -8.01 17.19
N ALA A 62 8.53 -8.76 17.56
CA ALA A 62 8.51 -9.46 18.84
C ALA A 62 9.53 -10.62 18.86
N ARG A 63 9.93 -11.08 20.05
CA ARG A 63 10.88 -12.21 20.21
C ARG A 63 10.45 -13.49 19.48
N HIS A 64 9.16 -13.71 19.33
CA HIS A 64 8.60 -14.88 18.63
C HIS A 64 8.37 -14.66 17.13
N GLY A 65 8.75 -13.50 16.59
CA GLY A 65 8.78 -13.22 15.16
C GLY A 65 7.61 -12.38 14.62
N SER A 66 6.55 -12.14 15.40
CA SER A 66 5.40 -11.37 14.93
C SER A 66 5.59 -9.85 14.98
N TRP A 67 4.77 -9.13 14.22
CA TRP A 67 4.50 -7.70 14.37
C TRP A 67 3.08 -7.46 14.85
N GLN A 68 2.92 -6.63 15.88
CA GLN A 68 1.63 -6.36 16.52
C GLN A 68 1.29 -4.87 16.43
N SER A 69 0.10 -4.56 15.90
CA SER A 69 -0.47 -3.21 15.97
C SER A 69 -0.58 -2.75 17.41
N ARG A 70 -0.15 -1.51 17.68
CA ARG A 70 -0.41 -0.82 18.94
C ARG A 70 -1.60 0.14 18.86
N THR A 71 -2.07 0.44 17.64
CA THR A 71 -3.17 1.36 17.37
C THR A 71 -4.52 0.64 17.42
N TYR A 72 -4.59 -0.59 16.90
CA TYR A 72 -5.84 -1.34 16.73
C TYR A 72 -5.78 -2.69 17.44
N ALA A 73 -6.56 -2.82 18.53
CA ALA A 73 -6.75 -4.08 19.24
C ALA A 73 -7.29 -5.20 18.33
N GLY A 74 -8.04 -4.85 17.28
CA GLY A 74 -8.50 -5.82 16.28
C GLY A 74 -7.38 -6.64 15.63
N PHE A 75 -6.13 -6.19 15.62
CA PHE A 75 -4.99 -6.96 15.10
C PHE A 75 -4.28 -7.82 16.17
N GLU A 76 -4.95 -8.17 17.28
CA GLU A 76 -4.43 -9.03 18.34
C GLU A 76 -3.90 -10.40 17.85
N GLY A 77 -4.48 -10.93 16.77
CA GLY A 77 -4.01 -12.17 16.14
C GLY A 77 -2.66 -12.04 15.42
N LYS A 78 -2.20 -10.81 15.14
CA LYS A 78 -0.88 -10.46 14.57
C LYS A 78 -0.58 -11.02 13.18
N VAL A 79 -1.42 -11.91 12.65
CA VAL A 79 -1.21 -12.56 11.35
C VAL A 79 -1.22 -11.55 10.21
N ALA A 80 -2.23 -10.67 10.15
CA ALA A 80 -2.36 -9.68 9.09
C ALA A 80 -1.19 -8.70 9.05
N THR A 81 -0.86 -8.10 10.19
CA THR A 81 0.25 -7.15 10.32
C THR A 81 1.59 -7.83 10.05
N SER A 82 1.80 -9.05 10.55
CA SER A 82 3.04 -9.80 10.30
C SER A 82 3.19 -10.21 8.83
N ALA A 83 2.11 -10.64 8.16
CA ALA A 83 2.14 -10.97 6.74
C ALA A 83 2.46 -9.74 5.88
N LEU A 84 1.86 -8.60 6.22
CA LEU A 84 2.13 -7.32 5.55
C LEU A 84 3.59 -6.90 5.73
N VAL A 85 4.08 -6.81 6.97
CA VAL A 85 5.47 -6.42 7.26
C VAL A 85 6.47 -7.38 6.60
N MET A 86 6.24 -8.69 6.68
CA MET A 86 7.12 -9.68 6.06
C MET A 86 7.18 -9.53 4.53
N SER A 87 6.06 -9.23 3.89
CA SER A 87 6.04 -9.02 2.43
C SER A 87 6.96 -7.86 2.00
N ALA A 88 7.01 -6.77 2.77
CA ALA A 88 7.91 -5.66 2.47
C ALA A 88 9.35 -5.96 2.89
N LEU A 89 9.58 -6.53 4.07
CA LEU A 89 10.95 -6.82 4.53
C LEU A 89 11.67 -7.77 3.57
N VAL A 90 10.98 -8.78 3.04
CA VAL A 90 11.53 -9.68 2.03
C VAL A 90 11.80 -8.95 0.72
N GLU A 91 10.88 -8.09 0.28
CA GLU A 91 11.04 -7.30 -0.95
C GLU A 91 12.22 -6.31 -0.87
N VAL A 92 12.39 -5.62 0.27
CA VAL A 92 13.36 -4.53 0.38
C VAL A 92 14.75 -4.96 0.86
N THR A 93 14.88 -6.18 1.40
CA THR A 93 16.14 -6.66 1.97
C THR A 93 16.90 -7.53 0.97
N PRO A 94 18.12 -7.15 0.57
CA PRO A 94 18.98 -8.01 -0.25
C PRO A 94 19.30 -9.33 0.46
N ALA A 95 19.48 -10.40 -0.32
CA ALA A 95 19.92 -11.69 0.19
C ALA A 95 21.28 -11.61 0.87
N THR A 96 21.30 -11.54 2.20
CA THR A 96 22.50 -11.33 3.04
C THR A 96 22.32 -12.02 4.40
N ALA A 97 23.40 -12.23 5.16
CA ALA A 97 23.33 -12.88 6.47
C ALA A 97 22.42 -12.13 7.47
N ASP A 98 22.38 -10.79 7.42
CA ASP A 98 21.49 -9.97 8.25
C ASP A 98 20.00 -10.24 7.97
N GLN A 99 19.67 -10.69 6.74
CA GLN A 99 18.32 -11.10 6.37
C GLN A 99 17.85 -12.28 7.24
N GLU A 100 18.73 -13.23 7.56
CA GLU A 100 18.37 -14.41 8.36
C GLU A 100 17.92 -14.06 9.78
N LEU A 101 18.42 -12.96 10.35
CA LEU A 101 18.14 -12.60 11.75
C LEU A 101 16.70 -12.08 11.94
N THR A 102 16.16 -11.33 10.97
CA THR A 102 14.79 -10.77 11.05
C THR A 102 13.77 -11.62 10.28
N ILE A 103 14.11 -12.08 9.08
CA ILE A 103 13.16 -12.75 8.19
C ILE A 103 12.84 -14.17 8.69
N ARG A 104 13.85 -14.91 9.19
CA ARG A 104 13.64 -16.29 9.64
C ARG A 104 12.66 -16.40 10.81
N PRO A 105 12.75 -15.59 11.89
CA PRO A 105 11.74 -15.63 12.95
C PRO A 105 10.34 -15.26 12.46
N GLY A 106 10.21 -14.26 11.58
CA GLY A 106 8.93 -13.84 11.03
C GLY A 106 8.28 -14.92 10.16
N LEU A 107 9.07 -15.59 9.30
CA LEU A 107 8.61 -16.75 8.55
C LEU A 107 8.22 -17.90 9.48
N ALA A 108 8.99 -18.18 10.53
CA ALA A 108 8.66 -19.23 11.48
C ALA A 108 7.31 -18.96 12.17
N PHE A 109 7.08 -17.72 12.60
CA PHE A 109 5.79 -17.29 13.14
C PHE A 109 4.66 -17.53 12.15
N LEU A 110 4.74 -16.98 10.94
CA LEU A 110 3.68 -17.13 9.93
C LEU A 110 3.47 -18.60 9.54
N ASN A 111 4.54 -19.37 9.34
CA ASN A 111 4.45 -20.80 9.08
C ASN A 111 3.68 -21.54 10.19
N SER A 112 3.89 -21.19 11.46
CA SER A 112 3.17 -21.83 12.57
C SER A 112 1.65 -21.56 12.53
N LYS A 113 1.23 -20.48 11.87
CA LYS A 113 -0.19 -20.12 11.70
C LYS A 113 -0.78 -20.75 10.45
N PHE A 114 -0.09 -20.63 9.33
CA PHE A 114 -0.55 -21.16 8.03
C PHE A 114 -0.34 -22.67 7.84
N SER A 115 0.29 -23.38 8.77
CA SER A 115 0.38 -24.85 8.70
C SER A 115 -0.76 -25.56 9.43
N GLN A 116 -1.59 -24.83 10.17
CA GLN A 116 -2.69 -25.41 10.93
C GLN A 116 -3.79 -25.92 9.99
N LYS A 117 -4.51 -26.97 10.42
CA LYS A 117 -5.63 -27.56 9.67
C LYS A 117 -6.93 -27.50 10.49
N PRO A 118 -8.08 -27.12 9.90
CA PRO A 118 -8.24 -26.63 8.54
C PRO A 118 -7.70 -25.19 8.38
N LEU A 119 -6.87 -24.98 7.34
CA LEU A 119 -6.13 -23.74 7.09
C LEU A 119 -7.00 -22.50 7.15
N TRP A 120 -8.11 -22.52 6.40
CA TRP A 120 -9.05 -21.40 6.34
C TRP A 120 -9.54 -20.96 7.72
N LYS A 121 -10.08 -21.89 8.51
CA LYS A 121 -10.67 -21.56 9.82
C LYS A 121 -9.63 -21.02 10.79
N SER A 122 -8.39 -21.53 10.73
CA SER A 122 -7.30 -21.05 11.57
C SER A 122 -6.95 -19.59 11.23
N VAL A 123 -6.75 -19.29 9.94
CA VAL A 123 -6.40 -17.93 9.50
C VAL A 123 -7.56 -16.95 9.71
N GLU A 124 -8.80 -17.38 9.45
CA GLU A 124 -10.00 -16.58 9.67
C GLU A 124 -10.22 -16.21 11.15
N ALA A 125 -9.84 -17.11 12.07
CA ALA A 125 -9.91 -16.84 13.51
C ALA A 125 -8.83 -15.86 14.00
N GLU A 126 -7.68 -15.79 13.32
CA GLU A 126 -6.53 -14.99 13.76
C GLU A 126 -6.25 -13.74 12.91
N SER A 127 -7.01 -13.52 11.84
CA SER A 127 -6.79 -12.43 10.88
C SER A 127 -8.09 -11.72 10.50
N ASN A 128 -8.10 -10.39 10.58
CA ASN A 128 -9.20 -9.55 10.10
C ASN A 128 -9.31 -9.56 8.56
N TYR A 129 -8.23 -9.90 7.87
CA TYR A 129 -8.15 -9.93 6.41
C TYR A 129 -7.51 -11.25 5.95
N PRO A 130 -8.18 -12.40 6.16
CA PRO A 130 -7.57 -13.71 5.97
C PRO A 130 -7.13 -13.97 4.53
N LEU A 131 -7.90 -13.56 3.51
CA LEU A 131 -7.46 -13.71 2.10
C LEU A 131 -6.21 -12.89 1.83
N TYR A 132 -6.20 -11.65 2.31
CA TYR A 132 -5.07 -10.75 2.14
C TYR A 132 -3.80 -11.34 2.77
N SER A 133 -3.91 -11.85 4.00
CA SER A 133 -2.80 -12.50 4.70
C SER A 133 -2.28 -13.75 3.98
N LEU A 134 -3.18 -14.60 3.44
CA LEU A 134 -2.81 -15.77 2.65
C LEU A 134 -2.04 -15.36 1.38
N SER A 135 -2.55 -14.37 0.65
CA SER A 135 -1.90 -13.85 -0.56
C SER A 135 -0.51 -13.31 -0.26
N LEU A 136 -0.37 -12.45 0.77
CA LEU A 136 0.91 -11.87 1.16
C LEU A 136 1.91 -12.94 1.62
N MET A 137 1.46 -13.96 2.36
CA MET A 137 2.32 -15.07 2.75
C MET A 137 2.83 -15.84 1.54
N LEU A 138 1.96 -16.17 0.59
CA LEU A 138 2.37 -16.88 -0.63
C LEU A 138 3.33 -16.03 -1.48
N MET A 139 3.05 -14.73 -1.65
CA MET A 139 3.97 -13.80 -2.33
C MET A 139 5.35 -13.75 -1.65
N THR A 140 5.37 -13.72 -0.32
CA THR A 140 6.59 -13.75 0.49
C THR A 140 7.39 -15.03 0.22
N LEU A 141 6.72 -16.20 0.23
CA LEU A 141 7.35 -17.48 -0.08
C LEU A 141 7.85 -17.60 -1.52
N ASN A 142 7.19 -16.95 -2.48
CA ASN A 142 7.61 -16.93 -3.89
C ASN A 142 8.93 -16.18 -4.07
N GLN A 143 9.20 -15.15 -3.25
CA GLN A 143 10.44 -14.36 -3.31
C GLN A 143 11.63 -15.05 -2.62
N ILE A 144 11.42 -15.79 -1.53
CA ILE A 144 12.50 -16.39 -0.74
C ILE A 144 13.14 -17.64 -1.39
N GLN A 145 12.56 -18.18 -2.47
CA GLN A 145 13.11 -19.32 -3.24
C GLN A 145 13.67 -20.47 -2.38
N SER A 146 13.00 -20.81 -1.27
CA SER A 146 13.32 -22.04 -0.52
C SER A 146 12.72 -23.25 -1.23
N ASP A 147 13.56 -24.22 -1.55
CA ASP A 147 13.18 -25.49 -2.20
C ASP A 147 12.99 -26.65 -1.20
N THR A 148 12.86 -26.33 0.09
CA THR A 148 12.52 -27.35 1.08
C THR A 148 11.14 -27.95 0.79
N THR A 149 10.98 -29.26 1.00
CA THR A 149 9.68 -29.95 0.84
C THR A 149 8.58 -29.28 1.67
N ALA A 150 8.91 -28.80 2.88
CA ALA A 150 7.97 -28.08 3.74
C ALA A 150 7.50 -26.75 3.11
N ALA A 151 8.41 -25.96 2.54
CA ALA A 151 8.05 -24.72 1.86
C ALA A 151 7.17 -24.96 0.62
N GLN A 152 7.47 -26.01 -0.15
CA GLN A 152 6.64 -26.41 -1.31
C GLN A 152 5.23 -26.84 -0.88
N LEU A 153 5.10 -27.69 0.14
CA LEU A 153 3.80 -28.11 0.67
C LEU A 153 2.97 -26.94 1.20
N LEU A 154 3.63 -25.95 1.80
CA LEU A 154 2.97 -24.73 2.27
C LEU A 154 2.49 -23.87 1.09
N ARG A 155 3.34 -23.63 0.07
CA ARG A 155 2.92 -22.91 -1.16
C ARG A 155 1.71 -23.58 -1.81
N ASP A 156 1.71 -24.90 -1.86
CA ASP A 156 0.62 -25.69 -2.44
C ASP A 156 -0.67 -25.55 -1.62
N SER A 157 -0.58 -25.65 -0.30
CA SER A 157 -1.73 -25.48 0.60
C SER A 157 -2.32 -24.07 0.50
N LEU A 158 -1.47 -23.03 0.47
CA LEU A 158 -1.90 -21.64 0.32
C LEU A 158 -2.56 -21.41 -1.05
N SER A 159 -1.96 -21.93 -2.12
CA SER A 159 -2.49 -21.81 -3.48
C SER A 159 -3.86 -22.47 -3.61
N GLN A 160 -4.01 -23.70 -3.09
CA GLN A 160 -5.29 -24.42 -3.09
C GLN A 160 -6.37 -23.65 -2.33
N GLU A 161 -6.04 -23.08 -1.18
CA GLU A 161 -6.99 -22.30 -0.39
C GLU A 161 -7.39 -21.00 -1.12
N LEU A 162 -6.46 -20.27 -1.73
CA LEU A 162 -6.78 -19.10 -2.55
C LEU A 162 -7.71 -19.47 -3.71
N LEU A 163 -7.44 -20.56 -4.43
CA LEU A 163 -8.30 -21.02 -5.53
C LEU A 163 -9.71 -21.40 -5.04
N ARG A 164 -9.82 -22.04 -3.88
CA ARG A 164 -11.10 -22.41 -3.26
C ARG A 164 -11.96 -21.19 -2.89
N GLN A 165 -11.31 -20.07 -2.59
CA GLN A 165 -11.97 -18.83 -2.17
C GLN A 165 -12.37 -17.92 -3.35
N GLN A 166 -11.96 -18.24 -4.58
CA GLN A 166 -12.45 -17.53 -5.75
C GLN A 166 -13.92 -17.90 -5.97
N THR A 167 -14.77 -16.90 -6.11
CA THR A 167 -16.17 -17.15 -6.50
C THR A 167 -16.21 -17.35 -8.01
N ILE A 168 -16.53 -18.54 -8.49
CA ILE A 168 -16.74 -18.81 -9.93
C ILE A 168 -18.20 -19.24 -10.09
N ILE A 169 -18.98 -18.48 -10.86
CA ILE A 169 -20.36 -18.85 -11.18
C ILE A 169 -20.32 -20.02 -12.16
N GLN A 170 -21.03 -21.10 -11.84
CA GLN A 170 -21.24 -22.18 -12.80
C GLN A 170 -22.27 -21.75 -13.85
N PRO A 171 -22.10 -22.13 -15.14
CA PRO A 171 -22.96 -21.69 -16.24
C PRO A 171 -24.46 -21.95 -16.04
N ASP A 172 -24.82 -22.96 -15.24
CA ASP A 172 -26.19 -23.38 -14.94
C ASP A 172 -26.89 -22.55 -13.85
N ARG A 173 -26.16 -21.65 -13.16
CA ARG A 173 -26.66 -20.86 -12.02
C ARG A 173 -26.56 -19.34 -12.22
N VAL A 174 -26.38 -18.89 -13.46
CA VAL A 174 -26.28 -17.45 -13.76
C VAL A 174 -27.66 -16.81 -13.65
N SER A 175 -27.93 -16.09 -12.54
CA SER A 175 -28.96 -15.06 -12.57
C SER A 175 -28.48 -13.90 -13.45
N ALA A 176 -29.37 -13.34 -14.28
CA ALA A 176 -29.04 -12.21 -15.14
C ALA A 176 -28.35 -11.08 -14.33
N GLY A 177 -27.14 -10.70 -14.71
CA GLY A 177 -26.36 -9.63 -14.06
C GLY A 177 -25.50 -10.05 -12.86
N ALA A 178 -25.42 -11.35 -12.52
CA ALA A 178 -24.45 -11.82 -11.53
C ALA A 178 -23.03 -11.82 -12.12
N VAL A 179 -22.14 -11.03 -11.51
CA VAL A 179 -20.72 -11.01 -11.85
C VAL A 179 -19.94 -11.70 -10.73
N ALA A 180 -19.07 -12.63 -11.09
CA ALA A 180 -18.16 -13.30 -10.17
C ALA A 180 -16.76 -13.36 -10.79
N GLY A 181 -15.84 -14.05 -10.12
CA GLY A 181 -14.46 -14.23 -10.55
C GLY A 181 -13.45 -13.42 -9.74
N GLY A 182 -13.90 -12.46 -8.94
CA GLY A 182 -13.04 -11.76 -7.97
C GLY A 182 -12.90 -12.51 -6.65
N TRP A 183 -11.99 -12.01 -5.80
CA TRP A 183 -11.82 -12.46 -4.41
C TRP A 183 -12.35 -11.44 -3.42
N LYS A 184 -13.01 -11.94 -2.37
CA LYS A 184 -13.46 -11.16 -1.22
C LYS A 184 -12.41 -11.22 -0.09
N PRO A 185 -12.32 -10.19 0.78
CA PRO A 185 -11.31 -10.16 1.85
C PRO A 185 -11.44 -11.30 2.88
N GLY A 186 -12.63 -11.92 2.98
CA GLY A 186 -12.93 -13.01 3.89
C GLY A 186 -13.85 -12.56 5.03
N SER A 187 -13.73 -13.25 6.18
CA SER A 187 -14.49 -13.12 7.43
C SER A 187 -15.54 -12.02 7.50
N GLU A 188 -16.80 -12.42 7.53
CA GLU A 188 -17.94 -11.57 7.91
C GLU A 188 -17.95 -11.26 9.42
N LEU A 189 -17.07 -11.88 10.22
CA LEU A 189 -17.03 -11.69 11.68
C LEU A 189 -16.58 -10.27 12.08
N PHE A 190 -15.85 -9.58 11.20
CA PHE A 190 -15.36 -8.22 11.44
C PHE A 190 -16.11 -7.16 10.63
N SER A 191 -17.08 -7.54 9.78
CA SER A 191 -17.95 -6.55 9.14
C SER A 191 -18.94 -6.03 10.17
N GLN A 192 -18.69 -4.82 10.67
CA GLN A 192 -19.67 -4.13 11.49
C GLN A 192 -20.95 -3.93 10.64
N ARG A 193 -22.01 -4.67 11.00
CA ARG A 193 -23.38 -4.60 10.46
C ARG A 193 -23.54 -5.14 9.03
N SER A 194 -24.07 -6.36 8.91
CA SER A 194 -24.90 -6.94 7.81
C SER A 194 -24.62 -6.60 6.32
N ALA A 195 -23.56 -5.88 5.98
CA ALA A 195 -23.16 -5.59 4.63
C ALA A 195 -22.35 -6.80 4.14
N VAL A 196 -22.87 -7.46 3.12
CA VAL A 196 -22.13 -8.44 2.31
C VAL A 196 -20.77 -7.84 2.01
N SER A 197 -19.67 -8.53 2.33
CA SER A 197 -18.33 -8.07 1.95
C SER A 197 -18.03 -8.52 0.53
N PRO A 198 -18.18 -7.65 -0.50
CA PRO A 198 -18.07 -8.08 -1.88
C PRO A 198 -16.62 -8.38 -2.26
N ALA A 199 -16.46 -9.06 -3.40
CA ALA A 199 -15.17 -9.10 -4.07
C ALA A 199 -14.71 -7.67 -4.40
N ASN A 200 -13.40 -7.43 -4.28
CA ASN A 200 -12.79 -6.15 -4.61
C ASN A 200 -11.48 -6.30 -5.39
N VAL A 201 -11.12 -5.23 -6.10
CA VAL A 201 -9.95 -5.21 -7.00
C VAL A 201 -8.63 -5.44 -6.26
N SER A 202 -8.48 -4.94 -5.04
CA SER A 202 -7.24 -5.07 -4.26
C SER A 202 -6.97 -6.53 -3.86
N VAL A 203 -7.93 -7.20 -3.24
CA VAL A 203 -7.78 -8.61 -2.84
C VAL A 203 -7.64 -9.50 -4.07
N THR A 204 -8.38 -9.19 -5.14
CA THR A 204 -8.27 -9.89 -6.42
C THR A 204 -6.86 -9.79 -7.00
N TYR A 205 -6.28 -8.58 -7.05
CA TYR A 205 -4.88 -8.39 -7.47
C TYR A 205 -3.92 -9.24 -6.63
N HIS A 206 -4.00 -9.17 -5.29
CA HIS A 206 -3.03 -9.89 -4.44
C HIS A 206 -3.17 -11.41 -4.56
N ALA A 207 -4.39 -11.94 -4.73
CA ALA A 207 -4.60 -13.36 -4.99
C ALA A 207 -4.00 -13.79 -6.34
N LEU A 208 -4.24 -12.99 -7.40
CA LEU A 208 -3.69 -13.25 -8.73
C LEU A 208 -2.17 -13.20 -8.75
N GLU A 209 -1.57 -12.18 -8.15
CA GLU A 209 -0.11 -12.03 -8.06
C GLU A 209 0.52 -13.20 -7.30
N ALA A 210 -0.08 -13.60 -6.17
CA ALA A 210 0.39 -14.73 -5.38
C ALA A 210 0.35 -16.05 -6.15
N LEU A 211 -0.77 -16.34 -6.82
CA LEU A 211 -0.97 -17.57 -7.60
C LEU A 211 -0.12 -17.59 -8.86
N SER A 212 0.00 -16.45 -9.56
CA SER A 212 0.83 -16.31 -10.76
C SER A 212 2.32 -16.49 -10.42
N GLY A 213 2.81 -15.83 -9.37
CA GLY A 213 4.18 -16.00 -8.88
C GLY A 213 4.50 -17.44 -8.42
N ALA A 214 3.50 -18.16 -7.91
CA ALA A 214 3.62 -19.57 -7.55
C ALA A 214 3.52 -20.52 -8.76
N ARG A 215 3.18 -20.01 -9.95
CA ARG A 215 2.82 -20.79 -11.16
C ARG A 215 1.66 -21.76 -10.90
N ARG A 216 0.68 -21.32 -10.11
CA ARG A 216 -0.50 -22.08 -9.68
C ARG A 216 -1.81 -21.37 -10.00
N LEU A 217 -1.85 -20.52 -11.02
CA LEU A 217 -3.08 -19.87 -11.50
C LEU A 217 -3.65 -20.64 -12.72
N PRO A 218 -4.70 -21.47 -12.56
CA PRO A 218 -5.31 -22.19 -13.68
C PRO A 218 -6.01 -21.25 -14.66
N LEU A 219 -6.12 -21.67 -15.92
CA LEU A 219 -6.76 -20.89 -16.98
C LEU A 219 -8.22 -20.52 -16.67
N GLN A 220 -8.99 -21.44 -16.05
CA GLN A 220 -10.37 -21.16 -15.66
C GLN A 220 -10.46 -20.01 -14.64
N ASN A 221 -9.64 -20.06 -13.59
CA ASN A 221 -9.57 -19.04 -12.55
C ASN A 221 -9.11 -17.69 -13.11
N ARG A 222 -8.14 -17.71 -14.03
CA ARG A 222 -7.68 -16.54 -14.76
C ARG A 222 -8.79 -15.90 -15.60
N ASN A 223 -9.52 -16.69 -16.38
CA ASN A 223 -10.61 -16.21 -17.22
C ASN A 223 -11.76 -15.63 -16.38
N ALA A 224 -12.11 -16.28 -15.27
CA ALA A 224 -13.09 -15.76 -14.33
C ALA A 224 -12.64 -14.41 -13.73
N ALA A 225 -11.36 -14.29 -13.36
CA ALA A 225 -10.83 -13.03 -12.87
C ALA A 225 -10.84 -11.92 -13.93
N LEU A 226 -10.53 -12.24 -15.19
CA LEU A 226 -10.61 -11.27 -16.29
C LEU A 226 -12.04 -10.80 -16.55
N ASP A 227 -13.03 -11.68 -16.45
CA ASP A 227 -14.44 -11.32 -16.52
C ASP A 227 -14.82 -10.35 -15.39
N TYR A 228 -14.42 -10.65 -14.16
CA TYR A 228 -14.60 -9.74 -13.03
C TYR A 228 -13.97 -8.36 -13.27
N LEU A 229 -12.70 -8.33 -13.71
CA LEU A 229 -11.94 -7.10 -13.97
C LEU A 229 -12.61 -6.25 -15.06
N GLN A 230 -13.14 -6.88 -16.11
CA GLN A 230 -13.88 -6.19 -17.16
C GLN A 230 -15.12 -5.46 -16.62
N HIS A 231 -15.83 -6.04 -15.66
CA HIS A 231 -17.03 -5.43 -15.09
C HIS A 231 -16.75 -4.29 -14.10
N ILE A 232 -15.59 -4.30 -13.43
CA ILE A 232 -15.18 -3.19 -12.53
C ILE A 232 -14.37 -2.10 -13.26
N GLN A 233 -14.03 -2.29 -14.53
CA GLN A 233 -13.44 -1.25 -15.35
C GLN A 233 -14.53 -0.37 -15.98
N ILE A 234 -14.39 0.95 -15.86
CA ILE A 234 -15.34 1.89 -16.45
C ILE A 234 -15.22 1.83 -17.99
N PRO A 235 -16.32 1.57 -18.71
CA PRO A 235 -16.29 1.42 -20.16
C PRO A 235 -15.96 2.74 -20.88
N THR A 236 -15.46 2.61 -22.10
CA THR A 236 -15.18 3.75 -22.99
C THR A 236 -16.42 4.63 -23.18
N GLY A 237 -16.23 5.95 -23.12
CA GLY A 237 -17.32 6.93 -23.30
C GLY A 237 -18.04 7.35 -22.01
N ALA A 238 -17.78 6.70 -20.89
CA ALA A 238 -18.27 7.13 -19.57
C ALA A 238 -17.30 8.08 -18.85
N ALA A 239 -17.80 8.86 -17.89
CA ALA A 239 -16.94 9.68 -17.03
C ALA A 239 -16.02 8.79 -16.20
N GLY A 240 -14.70 8.98 -16.32
CA GLY A 240 -13.69 8.11 -15.72
C GLY A 240 -13.39 6.83 -16.52
N ALA A 241 -13.75 6.79 -17.80
CA ALA A 241 -13.45 5.68 -18.72
C ALA A 241 -12.00 5.17 -18.59
N GLY A 242 -11.85 3.85 -18.56
CA GLY A 242 -10.58 3.16 -18.36
C GLY A 242 -10.21 2.94 -16.89
N GLY A 243 -10.67 3.80 -15.97
CA GLY A 243 -10.44 3.64 -14.53
C GLY A 243 -11.17 2.43 -13.94
N PHE A 244 -10.70 1.94 -12.80
CA PHE A 244 -11.35 0.84 -12.07
C PHE A 244 -12.05 1.34 -10.80
N VAL A 245 -13.24 0.79 -10.55
CA VAL A 245 -13.90 0.90 -9.25
C VAL A 245 -13.38 -0.17 -8.29
N PHE A 246 -13.51 0.06 -6.98
CA PHE A 246 -12.99 -0.89 -6.00
C PHE A 246 -13.83 -2.16 -5.92
N THR A 247 -15.15 -2.02 -6.02
CA THR A 247 -16.11 -3.12 -6.07
C THR A 247 -17.32 -2.76 -6.95
N LEU A 248 -18.00 -3.79 -7.48
CA LEU A 248 -19.14 -3.66 -8.39
C LEU A 248 -20.37 -3.01 -7.77
N MET A 249 -20.48 -3.02 -6.44
CA MET A 249 -21.58 -2.42 -5.71
C MET A 249 -21.35 -0.90 -5.59
N PRO A 250 -22.02 -0.04 -6.39
CA PRO A 250 -21.66 1.37 -6.50
C PRO A 250 -21.63 2.10 -5.15
N ASP A 251 -22.64 1.89 -4.32
CA ASP A 251 -22.82 2.54 -3.01
C ASP A 251 -22.11 1.85 -1.85
N HIS A 252 -21.34 0.80 -2.13
CA HIS A 252 -20.64 0.12 -1.07
C HIS A 252 -19.58 1.05 -0.44
N PRO A 253 -19.45 1.11 0.89
CA PRO A 253 -18.50 2.01 1.57
C PRO A 253 -17.02 1.77 1.20
N LEU A 254 -16.71 0.62 0.59
CA LEU A 254 -15.38 0.32 0.06
C LEU A 254 -15.05 1.09 -1.25
N ASN A 255 -16.05 1.62 -1.96
CA ASN A 255 -15.84 2.60 -3.02
C ASN A 255 -15.59 3.97 -2.40
N LYS A 256 -14.33 4.22 -2.01
CA LYS A 256 -13.93 5.37 -1.17
C LYS A 256 -14.06 6.72 -1.87
N ALA A 257 -14.07 6.74 -3.20
CA ALA A 257 -14.38 7.91 -4.03
C ALA A 257 -15.90 8.17 -4.17
N GLY A 258 -16.74 7.33 -3.56
CA GLY A 258 -18.19 7.40 -3.63
C GLY A 258 -18.77 6.82 -4.92
N SER A 259 -20.01 7.20 -5.21
CA SER A 259 -20.77 6.79 -6.39
C SER A 259 -21.34 8.02 -7.10
N LYS A 260 -21.68 7.85 -8.38
CA LYS A 260 -22.36 8.86 -9.21
C LYS A 260 -23.45 8.19 -10.03
N ARG A 261 -24.36 9.00 -10.60
CA ARG A 261 -25.34 8.55 -11.60
C ARG A 261 -24.91 9.02 -12.99
N ASN A 262 -25.10 8.17 -13.99
CA ASN A 262 -24.92 8.55 -15.40
C ASN A 262 -26.17 9.28 -15.92
N GLN A 263 -26.14 9.73 -17.19
CA GLN A 263 -27.27 10.42 -17.82
C GLN A 263 -28.56 9.57 -17.88
N ALA A 264 -28.42 8.23 -17.94
CA ALA A 264 -29.52 7.28 -17.88
C ALA A 264 -30.02 7.00 -16.45
N GLY A 265 -29.51 7.71 -15.44
CA GLY A 265 -29.87 7.55 -14.03
C GLY A 265 -29.28 6.32 -13.35
N GLN A 266 -28.48 5.51 -14.05
CA GLN A 266 -27.82 4.32 -13.50
C GLN A 266 -26.64 4.72 -12.63
N GLN A 267 -26.51 4.06 -11.49
CA GLN A 267 -25.50 4.35 -10.50
C GLN A 267 -24.22 3.55 -10.75
N TYR A 268 -23.07 4.18 -10.59
CA TYR A 268 -21.76 3.56 -10.75
C TYR A 268 -20.78 4.08 -9.69
N GLY A 269 -19.84 3.24 -9.28
CA GLY A 269 -18.76 3.66 -8.39
C GLY A 269 -17.83 4.64 -9.11
N VAL A 270 -17.30 5.63 -8.40
CA VAL A 270 -16.31 6.54 -8.98
C VAL A 270 -14.94 5.86 -8.98
N PRO A 271 -14.25 5.73 -10.14
CA PRO A 271 -12.91 5.17 -10.17
C PRO A 271 -11.91 6.11 -9.50
N TYR A 272 -10.86 5.55 -8.92
CA TYR A 272 -9.79 6.31 -8.26
C TYR A 272 -8.43 5.65 -8.45
N LEU A 273 -7.36 6.39 -8.16
CA LEU A 273 -6.00 6.03 -8.58
C LEU A 273 -5.57 4.65 -8.05
N SER A 274 -5.64 4.40 -6.75
CA SER A 274 -5.16 3.12 -6.20
C SER A 274 -5.97 1.91 -6.70
N ALA A 275 -7.29 2.03 -6.85
CA ALA A 275 -8.13 0.96 -7.41
C ALA A 275 -7.77 0.68 -8.88
N THR A 276 -7.48 1.73 -9.66
CA THR A 276 -7.03 1.61 -11.05
C THR A 276 -5.63 0.99 -11.15
N CYS A 277 -4.72 1.34 -10.23
CA CYS A 277 -3.41 0.69 -10.16
C CYS A 277 -3.53 -0.81 -9.83
N ASP A 278 -4.40 -1.19 -8.89
CA ASP A 278 -4.68 -2.59 -8.58
C ASP A 278 -5.29 -3.32 -9.80
N GLY A 279 -6.21 -2.68 -10.53
CA GLY A 279 -6.80 -3.22 -11.76
C GLY A 279 -5.78 -3.49 -12.87
N ILE A 280 -4.87 -2.53 -13.11
CA ILE A 280 -3.75 -2.71 -14.06
C ILE A 280 -2.87 -3.88 -13.63
N SER A 281 -2.42 -3.90 -12.37
CA SER A 281 -1.58 -4.99 -11.87
C SER A 281 -2.29 -6.36 -11.93
N ALA A 282 -3.60 -6.41 -11.66
CA ALA A 282 -4.39 -7.63 -11.75
C ALA A 282 -4.48 -8.16 -13.20
N MET A 283 -4.68 -7.29 -14.19
CA MET A 283 -4.65 -7.69 -15.60
C MET A 283 -3.28 -8.25 -16.00
N LEU A 284 -2.19 -7.60 -15.57
CA LEU A 284 -0.84 -8.10 -15.83
C LEU A 284 -0.57 -9.46 -15.16
N ALA A 285 -1.09 -9.69 -13.95
CA ALA A 285 -0.98 -10.99 -13.26
C ALA A 285 -1.77 -12.11 -13.95
N CYS A 286 -2.76 -11.75 -14.78
CA CYS A 286 -3.49 -12.64 -15.67
C CYS A 286 -2.82 -12.82 -17.06
N ASP A 287 -1.55 -12.44 -17.21
CA ASP A 287 -0.80 -12.48 -18.48
C ASP A 287 -1.38 -11.59 -19.60
N VAL A 288 -2.18 -10.56 -19.25
CA VAL A 288 -2.59 -9.54 -20.24
C VAL A 288 -1.37 -8.68 -20.58
N THR A 289 -1.12 -8.50 -21.87
CA THR A 289 0.00 -7.72 -22.38
C THR A 289 -0.23 -6.23 -22.19
N SER A 290 0.84 -5.45 -21.99
CA SER A 290 0.70 -4.03 -21.68
C SER A 290 0.13 -3.19 -22.82
N ASP A 291 0.13 -3.67 -24.07
CA ASP A 291 -0.49 -3.05 -25.23
C ASP A 291 -2.01 -3.32 -25.34
N ASP A 292 -2.58 -4.19 -24.49
CA ASP A 292 -4.02 -4.44 -24.45
C ASP A 292 -4.78 -3.11 -24.21
N GLN A 293 -5.83 -2.89 -25.00
CA GLN A 293 -6.63 -1.67 -24.98
C GLN A 293 -7.19 -1.34 -23.59
N ARG A 294 -7.46 -2.35 -22.75
CA ARG A 294 -7.94 -2.17 -21.37
C ARG A 294 -6.85 -1.62 -20.45
N ILE A 295 -5.60 -2.06 -20.62
CA ILE A 295 -4.47 -1.50 -19.87
C ILE A 295 -4.18 -0.08 -20.38
N GLN A 296 -4.16 0.12 -21.69
CA GLN A 296 -3.90 1.44 -22.29
C GLN A 296 -4.96 2.48 -21.90
N SER A 297 -6.24 2.11 -21.88
CA SER A 297 -7.30 3.01 -21.41
C SER A 297 -7.15 3.35 -19.93
N ALA A 298 -6.79 2.38 -19.09
CA ALA A 298 -6.54 2.61 -17.66
C ALA A 298 -5.34 3.55 -17.44
N LEU A 299 -4.24 3.35 -18.18
CA LEU A 299 -3.05 4.22 -18.13
C LEU A 299 -3.37 5.65 -18.57
N ALA A 300 -4.20 5.81 -19.59
CA ALA A 300 -4.66 7.11 -20.07
C ALA A 300 -5.61 7.81 -19.08
N ALA A 301 -6.35 7.04 -18.27
CA ALA A 301 -7.27 7.58 -17.26
C ALA A 301 -6.55 8.15 -16.03
N LEU A 302 -5.39 7.59 -15.65
CA LEU A 302 -4.69 7.91 -14.39
C LEU A 302 -4.58 9.41 -14.05
N PRO A 303 -4.23 10.33 -14.98
CA PRO A 303 -4.09 11.75 -14.68
C PRO A 303 -5.38 12.45 -14.25
N HIS A 304 -6.53 11.85 -14.53
CA HIS A 304 -7.85 12.43 -14.30
C HIS A 304 -8.59 11.80 -13.11
N LEU A 305 -7.98 10.80 -12.47
CA LEU A 305 -8.58 10.11 -11.33
C LEU A 305 -8.29 10.85 -10.03
N SER A 306 -9.25 10.80 -9.10
CA SER A 306 -9.02 11.23 -7.72
C SER A 306 -7.89 10.39 -7.12
N HIS A 307 -6.98 11.07 -6.43
CA HIS A 307 -5.83 10.47 -5.77
C HIS A 307 -5.72 10.99 -4.34
N SER A 308 -5.08 10.22 -3.49
CA SER A 308 -4.82 10.57 -2.10
C SER A 308 -3.84 11.74 -1.97
N ARG A 309 -4.02 12.52 -0.90
CA ARG A 309 -3.04 13.48 -0.37
C ARG A 309 -2.69 13.05 1.04
N LEU A 310 -1.41 13.09 1.40
CA LEU A 310 -1.01 12.83 2.78
C LEU A 310 -1.53 13.98 3.64
N ALA A 311 -2.29 13.63 4.68
CA ALA A 311 -2.79 14.61 5.62
C ALA A 311 -1.65 15.16 6.49
N GLU A 312 -1.70 16.46 6.75
CA GLU A 312 -0.80 17.13 7.68
C GLU A 312 -1.16 16.77 9.13
N ILE A 313 -0.14 16.60 9.98
CA ILE A 313 -0.28 16.23 11.40
C ILE A 313 -1.15 17.24 12.15
N THR A 314 -0.98 18.53 11.85
CA THR A 314 -1.97 19.54 12.21
C THR A 314 -3.16 19.36 11.28
N LEU A 315 -4.20 18.65 11.76
CA LEU A 315 -5.49 18.59 11.10
C LEU A 315 -5.97 20.02 10.87
N ASN A 316 -5.70 20.56 9.69
CA ASN A 316 -6.00 21.93 9.36
C ASN A 316 -7.52 22.09 9.40
N THR A 317 -8.02 22.95 10.28
CA THR A 317 -9.44 23.26 10.41
C THR A 317 -10.02 23.87 9.14
N GLU A 318 -9.19 24.34 8.20
CA GLU A 318 -9.59 24.88 6.90
C GLU A 318 -9.58 23.83 5.77
N GLY A 319 -8.92 22.67 5.96
CA GLY A 319 -8.79 21.64 4.93
C GLY A 319 -9.78 20.50 5.12
N SER A 320 -10.79 20.39 4.24
CA SER A 320 -11.67 19.21 4.24
C SER A 320 -10.93 17.99 3.67
N TYR A 321 -10.45 17.10 4.53
CA TYR A 321 -9.90 15.80 4.12
C TYR A 321 -10.98 14.87 3.57
N GLN A 322 -10.64 14.11 2.54
CA GLN A 322 -11.52 13.11 1.95
C GLN A 322 -11.16 11.71 2.46
N LYS A 323 -12.07 10.75 2.35
CA LYS A 323 -11.80 9.34 2.72
C LYS A 323 -10.58 8.75 2.01
N LEU A 324 -10.30 9.20 0.78
CA LEU A 324 -9.13 8.79 0.00
C LEU A 324 -7.80 9.29 0.59
N ASP A 325 -7.79 10.42 1.31
CA ASP A 325 -6.57 10.96 1.92
C ASP A 325 -6.03 10.04 3.02
N ALA A 326 -6.89 9.19 3.61
CA ALA A 326 -6.47 8.15 4.57
C ALA A 326 -5.75 6.95 3.91
N LEU A 327 -5.66 6.88 2.57
CA LEU A 327 -5.00 5.80 1.82
C LEU A 327 -3.66 6.17 1.19
N TYR A 328 -3.03 7.24 1.68
CA TYR A 328 -1.85 7.78 1.03
C TYR A 328 -0.75 6.74 0.83
N PHE A 329 -0.40 5.98 1.87
CA PHE A 329 0.71 5.03 1.79
C PHE A 329 0.37 3.83 0.91
N TYR A 330 -0.85 3.29 1.01
CA TYR A 330 -1.33 2.23 0.13
C TYR A 330 -1.33 2.66 -1.35
N GLU A 331 -1.85 3.85 -1.65
CA GLU A 331 -1.86 4.38 -3.01
C GLU A 331 -0.43 4.62 -3.53
N ALA A 332 0.47 5.11 -2.69
CA ALA A 332 1.88 5.27 -3.05
C ALA A 332 2.51 3.92 -3.41
N ALA A 333 2.29 2.87 -2.61
CA ALA A 333 2.81 1.53 -2.89
C ALA A 333 2.22 0.91 -4.17
N ALA A 334 0.91 1.09 -4.41
CA ALA A 334 0.23 0.61 -5.60
C ALA A 334 0.69 1.36 -6.87
N THR A 335 0.83 2.68 -6.78
CA THR A 335 1.32 3.51 -7.89
C THR A 335 2.77 3.18 -8.23
N ALA A 336 3.63 3.04 -7.22
CA ALA A 336 5.03 2.66 -7.39
C ALA A 336 5.17 1.28 -8.05
N ARG A 337 4.27 0.34 -7.71
CA ARG A 337 4.19 -0.98 -8.36
C ARG A 337 3.85 -0.87 -9.85
N VAL A 338 2.81 -0.14 -10.21
CA VAL A 338 2.46 0.05 -11.64
C VAL A 338 3.56 0.78 -12.38
N TRP A 339 4.18 1.81 -11.78
CA TRP A 339 5.34 2.48 -12.37
C TRP A 339 6.48 1.50 -12.69
N GLN A 340 6.84 0.65 -11.73
CA GLN A 340 7.89 -0.36 -11.93
C GLN A 340 7.48 -1.40 -12.99
N GLN A 341 6.23 -1.90 -12.95
CA GLN A 341 5.71 -2.86 -13.91
C GLN A 341 5.71 -2.33 -15.35
N MET A 342 5.37 -1.06 -15.55
CA MET A 342 5.41 -0.37 -16.85
C MET A 342 6.84 -0.11 -17.29
N ARG A 343 7.71 0.36 -16.39
CA ARG A 343 9.13 0.57 -16.68
C ARG A 343 9.83 -0.72 -17.13
N ASN A 344 9.58 -1.84 -16.43
CA ASN A 344 10.16 -3.13 -16.77
C ASN A 344 9.66 -3.67 -18.13
N ARG A 345 8.55 -3.14 -18.64
CA ARG A 345 7.98 -3.46 -19.95
C ARG A 345 8.24 -2.37 -20.99
N GLU A 346 9.09 -1.39 -20.65
CA GLU A 346 9.44 -0.27 -21.52
C GLU A 346 8.23 0.55 -21.99
N VAL A 347 7.15 0.59 -21.20
CA VAL A 347 5.95 1.38 -21.49
C VAL A 347 6.10 2.76 -20.85
N PRO A 348 6.32 3.84 -21.64
CA PRO A 348 6.48 5.17 -21.10
C PRO A 348 5.14 5.71 -20.58
N ASN A 349 5.16 6.32 -19.40
CA ASN A 349 4.00 7.04 -18.87
C ASN A 349 4.46 8.25 -18.05
N GLN A 350 4.20 9.47 -18.57
CA GLN A 350 4.66 10.71 -17.96
C GLN A 350 4.01 10.99 -16.60
N PHE A 351 2.74 10.62 -16.43
CA PHE A 351 2.04 10.77 -15.16
C PHE A 351 2.66 9.90 -14.08
N LEU A 352 2.88 8.60 -14.35
CA LEU A 352 3.53 7.69 -13.40
C LEU A 352 4.95 8.17 -13.06
N ASN A 353 5.71 8.68 -14.05
CA ASN A 353 7.03 9.28 -13.80
C ASN A 353 6.94 10.49 -12.86
N SER A 354 5.99 11.40 -13.08
CA SER A 354 5.80 12.58 -12.23
C SER A 354 5.37 12.18 -10.83
N ARG A 355 4.42 11.24 -10.71
CA ARG A 355 3.91 10.73 -9.45
C ARG A 355 4.98 9.99 -8.66
N ARG A 356 5.89 9.25 -9.32
CA ARG A 356 7.06 8.64 -8.68
C ARG A 356 7.94 9.68 -7.97
N HIS A 357 8.21 10.82 -8.61
CA HIS A 357 9.01 11.88 -7.99
C HIS A 357 8.31 12.51 -6.79
N GLN A 358 7.00 12.77 -6.90
CA GLN A 358 6.19 13.28 -5.79
C GLN A 358 6.17 12.30 -4.60
N ILE A 359 5.94 11.01 -4.86
CA ILE A 359 5.96 9.97 -3.81
C ILE A 359 7.31 9.95 -3.10
N LEU A 360 8.42 9.92 -3.84
CA LEU A 360 9.76 9.92 -3.24
C LEU A 360 9.98 11.17 -2.38
N GLN A 361 9.63 12.35 -2.89
CA GLN A 361 9.79 13.59 -2.17
C GLN A 361 8.98 13.58 -0.87
N THR A 362 7.69 13.29 -0.93
CA THR A 362 6.83 13.23 0.25
C THR A 362 7.36 12.23 1.27
N LEU A 363 7.73 11.00 0.87
CA LEU A 363 8.22 9.99 1.82
C LEU A 363 9.54 10.39 2.48
N ILE A 364 10.42 11.11 1.77
CA ILE A 364 11.66 11.64 2.37
C ILE A 364 11.33 12.74 3.39
N GLU A 365 10.43 13.66 3.05
CA GLU A 365 10.11 14.84 3.85
C GLU A 365 9.26 14.51 5.09
N THR A 366 8.42 13.48 5.02
CA THR A 366 7.48 13.12 6.09
C THR A 366 7.91 11.94 6.95
N GLN A 367 9.10 11.37 6.71
CA GLN A 367 9.63 10.32 7.59
C GLN A 367 9.89 10.88 8.99
N HIS A 368 9.39 10.19 10.02
CA HIS A 368 9.66 10.54 11.41
C HIS A 368 11.14 10.31 11.77
N ALA A 369 11.61 10.97 12.83
CA ALA A 369 13.02 10.94 13.21
C ALA A 369 13.57 9.54 13.51
N ASP A 370 12.72 8.65 14.04
CA ASP A 370 13.03 7.24 14.32
C ASP A 370 12.87 6.31 13.10
N GLY A 371 12.35 6.84 11.98
CA GLY A 371 12.30 6.17 10.68
C GLY A 371 10.93 5.70 10.21
N HIS A 372 9.87 5.84 11.01
CA HIS A 372 8.53 5.40 10.60
C HIS A 372 7.77 6.46 9.81
N TRP A 373 6.63 6.04 9.27
CA TRP A 373 5.59 6.89 8.72
C TRP A 373 4.25 6.53 9.33
N GLU A 374 3.36 7.50 9.41
CA GLU A 374 1.96 7.34 9.80
C GLU A 374 1.10 8.36 9.04
N ASN A 375 -0.17 8.03 8.84
CA ASN A 375 -1.18 8.94 8.33
C ASN A 375 -2.03 9.40 9.51
N PRO A 376 -2.21 10.70 9.78
CA PRO A 376 -3.00 11.14 10.93
C PRO A 376 -4.51 10.81 10.81
N LEU A 377 -4.98 10.35 9.63
CA LEU A 377 -6.37 9.98 9.40
C LEU A 377 -6.63 8.48 9.68
N PRO A 378 -7.54 8.13 10.61
CA PRO A 378 -7.71 6.74 11.06
C PRO A 378 -8.59 5.86 10.14
N TRP A 379 -9.22 6.43 9.11
CA TRP A 379 -10.30 5.75 8.37
C TRP A 379 -9.87 4.50 7.61
N MET A 380 -8.56 4.28 7.45
CA MET A 380 -7.99 3.18 6.65
C MET A 380 -6.82 2.49 7.35
N MET A 381 -6.67 2.72 8.66
CA MET A 381 -5.63 2.13 9.50
C MET A 381 -4.19 2.51 9.13
N GLU A 382 -3.99 3.53 8.29
CA GLU A 382 -2.65 4.06 8.00
C GLU A 382 -2.13 4.98 9.12
N ASP A 383 -2.95 5.30 10.12
CA ASP A 383 -2.53 5.81 11.43
C ASP A 383 -1.90 4.73 12.32
N ASP A 384 -1.83 3.48 11.86
CA ASP A 384 -0.92 2.48 12.41
C ASP A 384 0.46 2.60 11.73
N PRO A 385 1.51 2.96 12.49
CA PRO A 385 2.86 3.09 11.95
C PRO A 385 3.41 1.82 11.31
N LEU A 386 2.97 0.62 11.73
CA LEU A 386 3.37 -0.63 11.07
C LEU A 386 2.82 -0.70 9.64
N ILE A 387 1.56 -0.31 9.45
CA ILE A 387 0.89 -0.38 8.15
C ILE A 387 1.46 0.68 7.21
N ALA A 388 1.50 1.93 7.64
CA ALA A 388 2.02 3.03 6.83
C ALA A 388 3.50 2.85 6.49
N THR A 389 4.35 2.49 7.45
CA THR A 389 5.77 2.25 7.19
C THR A 389 5.99 1.10 6.22
N THR A 390 5.19 0.03 6.31
CA THR A 390 5.32 -1.10 5.38
C THR A 390 5.04 -0.68 3.94
N PHE A 391 3.95 0.04 3.69
CA PHE A 391 3.64 0.55 2.36
C PHE A 391 4.65 1.62 1.88
N ALA A 392 5.13 2.48 2.76
CA ALA A 392 6.18 3.46 2.46
C ALA A 392 7.47 2.78 1.98
N LEU A 393 7.88 1.68 2.62
CA LEU A 393 9.07 0.92 2.20
C LEU A 393 8.89 0.27 0.83
N GLN A 394 7.73 -0.33 0.55
CA GLN A 394 7.42 -0.86 -0.78
C GLN A 394 7.47 0.24 -1.85
N ALA A 395 6.88 1.41 -1.56
CA ALA A 395 6.91 2.55 -2.45
C ALA A 395 8.36 3.06 -2.70
N LEU A 396 9.15 3.29 -1.65
CA LEU A 396 10.56 3.70 -1.76
C LEU A 396 11.38 2.70 -2.55
N HIS A 397 11.23 1.41 -2.26
CA HIS A 397 11.97 0.34 -2.94
C HIS A 397 11.66 0.29 -4.43
N ARG A 398 10.37 0.40 -4.81
CA ARG A 398 9.95 0.32 -6.20
C ARG A 398 10.22 1.61 -6.96
N CYS A 399 10.18 2.78 -6.32
CA CYS A 399 10.43 4.07 -6.96
C CYS A 399 11.92 4.41 -7.12
N ARG A 400 12.83 3.76 -6.38
CA ARG A 400 14.27 4.04 -6.51
C ARG A 400 14.78 3.60 -7.88
N THR A 401 15.58 4.46 -8.50
CA THR A 401 16.48 4.04 -9.58
C THR A 401 17.73 3.41 -8.94
N PRO A 402 18.37 2.41 -9.57
CA PRO A 402 19.69 1.97 -9.13
C PRO A 402 20.59 3.20 -8.97
N ILE A 403 21.31 3.29 -7.85
CA ILE A 403 22.37 4.27 -7.74
C ILE A 403 23.40 3.82 -8.77
N ASP A 404 23.60 4.60 -9.83
CA ASP A 404 24.67 4.35 -10.79
C ASP A 404 25.96 4.18 -9.98
N SER A 405 26.48 2.96 -9.93
CA SER A 405 27.82 2.68 -9.43
C SER A 405 28.80 3.25 -10.44
N LYS A 406 29.05 4.56 -10.32
CA LYS A 406 30.20 5.23 -10.94
C LYS A 406 31.43 5.05 -10.07
#